data_AF-A0A8J2RQ46-F1
#
_entry.id   AF-A0A8J2RQ46-F1
#
_cell.length_a   1.000
_cell.length_b   1.000
_cell.length_c   1.000
_cell.angle_alpha   90.00
_cell.angle_beta   90.00
_cell.angle_gamma   90.00
#
_symmetry.space_group_name_H-M   'P 1'
#
loop_
_entity.id
_entity.type
_entity.pdbx_description
1 polymer ?
#
loop_
_entity_poly.entity_id
_entity_poly.type
_entity_poly.pdbx_seq_one_letter_code
_entity_poly.pdbx_strand_id
1 'polypeptide(L)'
;MKHLSCFTVGTLLSIWQTLEIAIIYSTQQEKQIQLLRNSILKEKITNKNPPPEHPTTVEIIPENEYIKQVAEILNGLNPSTFVKLLPKIKALNLNTEERLSEVSKLLYEKAVEDPNFSLIYAKTCQCLSLKKQSVSNPTDASNFRAMLLARCLNEFDKASTG
;
A
#
# COMPACT_ATOMS: atom_id res chain seq x y z
N MET A 1 -35.27 41.88 15.45
CA MET A 1 -35.61 40.44 15.32
C MET A 1 -35.31 40.03 13.88
N LYS A 2 -34.21 39.32 13.62
CA LYS A 2 -33.82 38.93 12.26
C LYS A 2 -34.58 37.66 11.89
N HIS A 3 -35.53 37.79 10.96
CA HIS A 3 -36.27 36.69 10.35
C HIS A 3 -35.28 35.89 9.49
N LEU A 4 -34.71 34.81 10.04
CA LEU A 4 -33.87 33.91 9.26
C LEU A 4 -34.80 33.09 8.35
N SER A 5 -34.72 33.32 7.05
CA SER A 5 -35.64 32.74 6.07
C SER A 5 -35.66 31.21 6.14
N CYS A 6 -36.80 30.57 5.89
CA CYS A 6 -36.91 29.10 5.83
C CYS A 6 -35.92 28.47 4.84
N PHE A 7 -35.50 29.25 3.82
CA PHE A 7 -34.49 28.85 2.84
C PHE A 7 -33.09 28.64 3.46
N THR A 8 -32.71 29.49 4.41
CA THR A 8 -31.44 29.38 5.14
C THR A 8 -31.41 28.23 6.15
N VAL A 9 -32.57 27.81 6.67
CA VAL A 9 -32.65 26.66 7.60
C VAL A 9 -32.50 25.33 6.85
N GLY A 10 -33.11 25.22 5.66
CA GLY A 10 -33.01 24.01 4.82
C GLY A 10 -31.59 23.75 4.30
N THR A 11 -30.86 24.79 3.90
CA THR A 11 -29.46 24.64 3.48
C THR A 11 -28.54 24.26 4.63
N LEU A 12 -28.73 24.85 5.82
CA LEU A 12 -27.97 24.47 7.01
C LEU A 12 -28.23 23.02 7.44
N LEU A 13 -29.49 22.53 7.33
CA LEU A 13 -29.83 21.14 7.63
C LEU A 13 -29.18 20.17 6.63
N SER A 14 -29.19 20.49 5.34
CA SER A 14 -28.54 19.66 4.31
C SER A 14 -27.02 19.62 4.45
N ILE A 15 -26.39 20.73 4.80
CA ILE A 15 -24.95 20.79 5.09
C ILE A 15 -24.66 19.96 6.34
N TRP A 16 -25.46 20.10 7.40
CA TRP A 16 -25.30 19.32 8.63
C TRP A 16 -25.43 17.81 8.38
N GLN A 17 -26.44 17.37 7.63
CA GLN A 17 -26.61 15.96 7.24
C GLN A 17 -25.43 15.44 6.42
N THR A 18 -24.91 16.25 5.49
CA THR A 18 -23.76 15.87 4.66
C THR A 18 -22.49 15.74 5.50
N LEU A 19 -22.26 16.69 6.42
CA LEU A 19 -21.13 16.67 7.34
C LEU A 19 -21.23 15.50 8.32
N GLU A 20 -22.42 15.20 8.85
CA GLU A 20 -22.66 14.08 9.75
C GLU A 20 -22.38 12.74 9.05
N ILE A 21 -22.87 12.56 7.82
CA ILE A 21 -22.57 11.37 6.99
C ILE A 21 -21.07 11.28 6.70
N ALA A 22 -20.40 12.39 6.40
CA ALA A 22 -18.96 12.42 6.15
C ALA A 22 -18.15 12.06 7.42
N ILE A 23 -18.55 12.55 8.59
CA ILE A 23 -17.94 12.22 9.89
C ILE A 23 -18.16 10.74 10.21
N ILE A 24 -19.38 10.21 10.01
CA ILE A 24 -19.68 8.78 10.20
C ILE A 24 -18.83 7.94 9.25
N TYR A 25 -18.70 8.33 7.97
CA TYR A 25 -17.87 7.62 7.01
C TYR A 25 -16.39 7.66 7.40
N SER A 26 -15.87 8.82 7.81
CA SER A 26 -14.48 8.98 8.28
C SER A 26 -14.19 8.10 9.49
N THR A 27 -15.05 8.14 10.51
CA THR A 27 -14.92 7.31 11.72
C THR A 27 -15.07 5.81 11.42
N GLN A 28 -15.89 5.43 10.44
CA GLN A 28 -16.00 4.06 9.97
C GLN A 28 -14.70 3.59 9.28
N GLN A 29 -14.09 4.44 8.45
CA GLN A 29 -12.80 4.16 7.81
C GLN A 29 -11.67 4.04 8.85
N GLU A 30 -11.62 4.93 9.85
CA GLU A 30 -10.64 4.88 10.95
C GLU A 30 -10.74 3.57 11.75
N LYS A 31 -11.96 3.12 12.08
CA LYS A 31 -12.15 1.82 12.75
C LYS A 31 -11.64 0.65 11.91
N GLN A 32 -11.84 0.67 10.60
CA GLN A 32 -11.32 -0.38 9.71
C GLN A 32 -9.79 -0.36 9.66
N ILE A 33 -9.17 0.82 9.61
CA ILE A 33 -7.71 0.97 9.70
C ILE A 33 -7.18 0.43 11.02
N GLN A 34 -7.85 0.71 12.15
CA GLN A 34 -7.47 0.19 13.47
C GLN A 34 -7.61 -1.34 13.58
N LEU A 35 -8.68 -1.91 13.03
CA LEU A 35 -8.86 -3.37 12.99
C LEU A 35 -7.78 -4.05 12.14
N LEU A 36 -7.48 -3.47 10.97
CA LEU A 36 -6.40 -3.93 10.11
C LEU A 36 -5.04 -3.85 10.83
N ARG A 37 -4.76 -2.73 11.53
CA ARG A 37 -3.56 -2.56 12.37
C ARG A 37 -3.42 -3.65 13.42
N ASN A 38 -4.49 -3.96 14.15
CA ASN A 38 -4.49 -5.00 15.17
C ASN A 38 -4.26 -6.40 14.58
N SER A 39 -4.81 -6.69 13.40
CA SER A 39 -4.55 -7.94 12.69
C SER A 39 -3.08 -8.07 12.27
N ILE A 40 -2.46 -6.98 11.81
CA ILE A 40 -1.07 -6.96 11.36
C ILE A 40 -0.08 -7.04 12.54
N LEU A 41 -0.37 -6.37 13.66
CA LEU A 41 0.45 -6.47 14.87
C LEU A 41 0.49 -7.92 15.39
N LYS A 42 -0.61 -8.66 15.25
CA LYS A 42 -0.65 -10.09 15.56
C LYS A 42 0.25 -10.92 14.63
N GLU A 43 0.31 -10.61 13.33
CA GLU A 43 1.24 -11.26 12.38
C GLU A 43 2.71 -10.90 12.65
N LYS A 44 3.02 -9.67 13.09
CA LYS A 44 4.38 -9.25 13.49
C LYS A 44 4.91 -9.98 14.73
N ILE A 45 4.05 -10.49 15.60
CA ILE A 45 4.47 -11.22 16.81
C ILE A 45 4.92 -12.66 16.49
N THR A 46 4.60 -13.20 15.31
CA THR A 46 5.03 -14.53 14.88
C THR A 46 6.31 -14.57 14.03
N ASN A 47 6.95 -13.43 13.73
CA ASN A 47 8.22 -13.45 13.02
C ASN A 47 9.17 -12.34 13.49
N LYS A 48 10.02 -12.70 14.46
CA LYS A 48 11.26 -11.96 14.77
C LYS A 48 12.37 -12.98 14.79
N ASN A 49 13.15 -13.07 13.73
CA ASN A 49 14.54 -13.54 13.80
C ASN A 49 15.39 -12.79 12.75
N PRO A 50 16.68 -12.56 13.05
CA PRO A 50 17.60 -11.79 12.21
C PRO A 50 18.01 -12.56 10.94
N PRO A 51 18.53 -11.87 9.90
CA PRO A 51 18.79 -12.50 8.61
C PRO A 51 19.99 -13.46 8.70
N PRO A 52 19.91 -14.68 8.13
CA PRO A 52 21.11 -15.44 7.80
C PRO A 52 21.61 -15.00 6.42
N GLU A 53 22.80 -14.42 6.39
CA GLU A 53 23.60 -14.23 5.18
C GLU A 53 24.07 -15.60 4.66
N HIS A 54 23.72 -15.98 3.42
CA HIS A 54 24.54 -16.80 2.50
C HIS A 54 23.85 -16.88 1.09
N PRO A 55 24.53 -17.31 0.01
CA PRO A 55 24.69 -16.55 -1.22
C PRO A 55 24.25 -17.44 -2.40
N THR A 56 23.03 -17.31 -2.88
CA THR A 56 22.59 -18.15 -4.01
C THR A 56 22.64 -17.37 -5.31
N THR A 57 23.64 -17.73 -6.10
CA THR A 57 23.82 -17.51 -7.54
C THR A 57 22.50 -17.33 -8.31
N VAL A 58 22.14 -16.08 -8.55
CA VAL A 58 21.15 -15.65 -9.55
C VAL A 58 21.80 -14.53 -10.35
N GLU A 59 21.62 -14.57 -11.67
CA GLU A 59 22.03 -13.57 -12.65
C GLU A 59 22.08 -12.16 -12.04
N ILE A 60 23.30 -11.63 -11.84
CA ILE A 60 23.54 -10.43 -11.04
C ILE A 60 23.19 -9.22 -11.89
N ILE A 61 21.90 -8.90 -11.99
CA ILE A 61 21.47 -7.55 -12.37
C ILE A 61 21.88 -6.64 -11.20
N PRO A 62 22.71 -5.61 -11.42
CA PRO A 62 23.05 -4.65 -10.39
C PRO A 62 21.79 -4.07 -9.76
N GLU A 63 21.76 -3.99 -8.43
CA GLU A 63 20.54 -3.60 -7.69
C GLU A 63 19.97 -2.26 -8.17
N ASN A 64 20.84 -1.29 -8.44
CA ASN A 64 20.46 0.02 -8.99
C ASN A 64 19.79 -0.08 -10.38
N GLU A 65 20.23 -1.00 -11.22
CA GLU A 65 19.65 -1.22 -12.55
C GLU A 65 18.27 -1.89 -12.44
N TYR A 66 18.15 -2.86 -11.53
CA TYR A 66 16.87 -3.49 -11.21
C TYR A 66 15.84 -2.46 -10.71
N ILE A 67 16.22 -1.61 -9.75
CA ILE A 67 15.32 -0.58 -9.22
C ILE A 67 14.92 0.44 -10.29
N LYS A 68 15.83 0.82 -11.20
CA LYS A 68 15.48 1.68 -12.34
C LYS A 68 14.43 1.03 -13.24
N GLN A 69 14.59 -0.25 -13.58
CA GLN A 69 13.60 -0.98 -14.38
C GLN A 69 12.23 -1.05 -13.69
N VAL A 70 12.22 -1.29 -12.37
CA VAL A 70 10.98 -1.26 -11.56
C VAL A 70 10.35 0.13 -11.65
N ALA A 71 11.12 1.19 -11.41
CA ALA A 71 10.63 2.56 -11.45
C ALA A 71 10.06 2.92 -12.82
N GLU A 72 10.68 2.50 -13.92
CA GLU A 72 10.15 2.69 -15.28
C GLU A 72 8.80 1.99 -15.48
N ILE A 73 8.68 0.74 -15.03
CA ILE A 73 7.41 -0.02 -15.09
C ILE A 73 6.33 0.72 -14.29
N LEU A 74 6.65 1.18 -13.07
CA LEU A 74 5.71 1.85 -12.18
C LEU A 74 5.36 3.27 -12.69
N ASN A 75 6.29 4.01 -13.28
CA ASN A 75 6.02 5.31 -13.91
C ASN A 75 5.07 5.18 -15.11
N GLY A 76 5.15 4.05 -15.83
CA GLY A 76 4.25 3.76 -16.94
C GLY A 76 2.86 3.27 -16.51
N LEU A 77 2.60 3.02 -15.22
CA LEU A 77 1.33 2.47 -14.74
C LEU A 77 0.20 3.48 -14.84
N ASN A 78 -0.79 3.15 -15.65
CA ASN A 78 -2.05 3.88 -15.73
C ASN A 78 -3.17 2.91 -16.18
N PRO A 79 -4.46 3.32 -16.19
CA PRO A 79 -5.56 2.43 -16.58
C PRO A 79 -5.42 1.82 -17.97
N SER A 80 -4.85 2.55 -18.93
CA SER A 80 -4.69 2.09 -20.31
C SER A 80 -3.49 1.16 -20.53
N THR A 81 -2.44 1.30 -19.71
CA THR A 81 -1.20 0.53 -19.83
C THR A 81 -1.13 -0.65 -18.88
N PHE A 82 -1.96 -0.69 -17.83
CA PHE A 82 -1.93 -1.72 -16.80
C PHE A 82 -1.91 -3.14 -17.38
N VAL A 83 -2.82 -3.45 -18.31
CA VAL A 83 -2.89 -4.77 -18.95
C VAL A 83 -1.61 -5.13 -19.71
N LYS A 84 -0.97 -4.13 -20.35
CA LYS A 84 0.29 -4.31 -21.09
C LYS A 84 1.49 -4.48 -20.15
N LEU A 85 1.47 -3.86 -18.98
CA LEU A 85 2.54 -3.89 -18.00
C LEU A 85 2.41 -5.05 -16.99
N LEU A 86 1.22 -5.63 -16.84
CA LEU A 86 0.96 -6.78 -15.97
C LEU A 86 1.97 -7.93 -16.12
N PRO A 87 2.36 -8.36 -17.33
CA PRO A 87 3.39 -9.38 -17.48
C PRO A 87 4.74 -8.97 -16.89
N LYS A 88 5.15 -7.71 -17.08
CA LYS A 88 6.40 -7.16 -16.52
C LYS A 88 6.35 -7.09 -14.99
N ILE A 89 5.23 -6.64 -14.43
CA ILE A 89 4.95 -6.61 -13.00
C ILE A 89 5.04 -8.01 -12.40
N LYS A 90 4.41 -9.00 -13.05
CA LYS A 90 4.47 -10.40 -12.62
C LYS A 90 5.87 -11.00 -12.75
N ALA A 91 6.72 -10.49 -13.62
CA ALA A 91 8.09 -10.94 -13.81
C ALA A 91 9.08 -10.37 -12.78
N LEU A 92 8.74 -9.30 -12.05
CA LEU A 92 9.62 -8.65 -11.06
C LEU A 92 10.22 -9.66 -10.06
N ASN A 93 11.54 -9.66 -9.93
CA ASN A 93 12.24 -10.58 -9.05
C ASN A 93 12.31 -10.01 -7.63
N LEU A 94 11.39 -10.45 -6.78
CA LEU A 94 11.25 -10.00 -5.39
C LEU A 94 11.82 -11.02 -4.41
N ASN A 95 13.03 -11.50 -4.69
CA ASN A 95 13.71 -12.57 -3.94
C ASN A 95 14.53 -12.08 -2.74
N THR A 96 14.71 -10.78 -2.56
CA THR A 96 15.42 -10.18 -1.42
C THR A 96 14.51 -9.23 -0.67
N GLU A 97 14.76 -9.09 0.64
CA GLU A 97 14.04 -8.12 1.48
C GLU A 97 14.24 -6.68 0.98
N GLU A 98 15.44 -6.35 0.50
CA GLU A 98 15.76 -5.03 -0.06
C GLU A 98 14.88 -4.71 -1.28
N ARG A 99 14.76 -5.63 -2.24
CA ARG A 99 13.90 -5.48 -3.41
C ARG A 99 12.43 -5.35 -3.05
N LEU A 100 11.98 -6.16 -2.09
CA LEU A 100 10.61 -6.10 -1.59
C LEU A 100 10.31 -4.75 -0.94
N SER A 101 11.24 -4.24 -0.14
CA SER A 101 11.16 -2.94 0.53
C SER A 101 11.06 -1.81 -0.50
N GLU A 102 11.99 -1.76 -1.47
CA GLU A 102 12.05 -0.66 -2.42
C GLU A 102 10.86 -0.66 -3.40
N VAL A 103 10.44 -1.84 -3.87
CA VAL A 103 9.23 -1.95 -4.71
C VAL A 103 7.97 -1.53 -3.93
N SER A 104 7.86 -1.91 -2.65
CA SER A 104 6.74 -1.50 -1.79
C SER A 104 6.71 0.01 -1.58
N LYS A 105 7.89 0.61 -1.36
CA LYS A 105 8.05 2.06 -1.18
C LYS A 105 7.65 2.81 -2.45
N LEU A 106 8.15 2.41 -3.61
CA LEU A 106 7.82 3.06 -4.89
C LEU A 106 6.32 2.98 -5.21
N LEU A 107 5.67 1.83 -4.96
CA LEU A 107 4.23 1.68 -5.13
C LEU A 107 3.43 2.59 -4.19
N TYR A 108 3.87 2.70 -2.93
CA TYR A 108 3.25 3.60 -1.96
C TYR A 108 3.37 5.06 -2.40
N GLU A 109 4.59 5.51 -2.75
CA GLU A 109 4.85 6.88 -3.21
C GLU A 109 3.98 7.22 -4.44
N LYS A 110 3.89 6.31 -5.41
CA LYS A 110 3.03 6.46 -6.58
C LYS A 110 1.54 6.52 -6.25
N ALA A 111 1.08 5.74 -5.28
CA ALA A 111 -0.31 5.77 -4.83
C ALA A 111 -0.68 7.08 -4.12
N VAL A 112 0.27 7.67 -3.41
CA VAL A 112 0.11 9.00 -2.78
C VAL A 112 0.14 10.12 -3.81
N GLU A 113 1.06 10.05 -4.79
CA GLU A 113 1.16 11.02 -5.89
C GLU A 113 -0.08 11.02 -6.79
N ASP A 114 -0.59 9.83 -7.12
CA ASP A 114 -1.69 9.64 -8.07
C ASP A 114 -2.90 8.92 -7.42
N PRO A 115 -3.62 9.55 -6.48
CA PRO A 115 -4.71 8.90 -5.76
C PRO A 115 -5.86 8.45 -6.69
N ASN A 116 -6.01 9.08 -7.85
CA ASN A 116 -6.97 8.68 -8.88
C ASN A 116 -6.72 7.27 -9.46
N PHE A 117 -5.48 6.76 -9.34
CA PHE A 117 -5.08 5.43 -9.81
C PHE A 117 -4.92 4.42 -8.67
N SER A 118 -5.39 4.74 -7.46
CA SER A 118 -5.33 3.87 -6.27
C SER A 118 -5.80 2.43 -6.54
N LEU A 119 -6.85 2.25 -7.34
CA LEU A 119 -7.36 0.92 -7.69
C LEU A 119 -6.33 0.09 -8.48
N ILE A 120 -5.55 0.73 -9.35
CA ILE A 120 -4.51 0.07 -10.13
C ILE A 120 -3.35 -0.33 -9.23
N TYR A 121 -2.91 0.57 -8.35
CA TYR A 121 -1.88 0.25 -7.38
C TYR A 121 -2.31 -0.88 -6.44
N ALA A 122 -3.57 -0.88 -5.98
CA ALA A 122 -4.13 -1.98 -5.19
C ALA A 122 -4.12 -3.33 -5.94
N LYS A 123 -4.49 -3.34 -7.23
CA LYS A 123 -4.43 -4.53 -8.08
C LYS A 123 -3.00 -5.01 -8.33
N THR A 124 -2.06 -4.10 -8.53
CA THR A 124 -0.63 -4.40 -8.61
C THR A 124 -0.15 -5.06 -7.33
N CYS A 125 -0.45 -4.47 -6.17
CA CYS A 125 -0.08 -5.00 -4.87
C CYS A 125 -0.65 -6.41 -4.66
N GLN A 126 -1.91 -6.65 -5.02
CA GLN A 126 -2.52 -7.98 -4.98
C GLN A 126 -1.76 -8.98 -5.86
N CYS A 127 -1.40 -8.61 -7.09
CA CYS A 127 -0.64 -9.48 -7.99
C CYS A 127 0.72 -9.87 -7.40
N LEU A 128 1.42 -8.92 -6.78
CA LEU A 128 2.72 -9.14 -6.18
C LEU A 128 2.62 -9.95 -4.87
N SER A 129 1.57 -9.76 -4.07
CA SER A 129 1.32 -10.54 -2.85
C SER A 129 1.02 -12.02 -3.13
N LEU A 130 0.43 -12.34 -4.29
CA LEU A 130 0.13 -13.72 -4.70
C LEU A 130 1.33 -14.42 -5.33
N LYS A 131 2.42 -13.70 -5.63
CA LYS A 131 3.63 -14.29 -6.17
C LYS A 131 4.33 -15.08 -5.06
N LYS A 132 4.41 -16.40 -5.23
CA LYS A 132 5.15 -17.28 -4.33
C LYS A 132 6.63 -16.90 -4.42
N GLN A 133 7.13 -16.22 -3.40
CA GLN A 133 8.56 -15.99 -3.26
C GLN A 133 9.20 -17.36 -3.03
N SER A 134 10.22 -17.71 -3.81
CA SER A 134 11.00 -18.92 -3.60
C SER A 134 11.92 -18.71 -2.40
N VAL A 135 11.33 -18.60 -1.20
CA VAL A 135 12.07 -18.61 0.04
C VAL A 135 12.18 -20.06 0.46
N SER A 136 13.40 -20.54 0.64
CA SER A 136 13.71 -21.94 0.99
C SER A 136 13.05 -22.40 2.29
N ASN A 137 12.70 -21.45 3.17
CA ASN A 137 12.02 -21.72 4.44
C ASN A 137 10.65 -21.01 4.48
N PRO A 138 9.53 -21.73 4.67
CA PRO A 138 8.20 -21.14 4.78
C PRO A 138 7.99 -20.28 6.04
N THR A 139 8.86 -20.43 7.04
CA THR A 139 8.84 -19.68 8.30
C THR A 139 9.56 -18.33 8.21
N ASP A 140 10.44 -18.14 7.22
CA ASP A 140 11.32 -16.96 7.09
C ASP A 140 10.90 -16.03 5.94
N ALA A 141 9.83 -16.37 5.22
CA ALA A 141 9.38 -15.59 4.06
C ALA A 141 8.59 -14.35 4.50
N SER A 142 9.24 -13.19 4.54
CA SER A 142 8.56 -11.90 4.55
C SER A 142 7.82 -11.72 3.20
N ASN A 143 6.56 -12.17 3.15
CA ASN A 143 5.78 -12.03 1.93
C ASN A 143 5.51 -10.53 1.64
N PHE A 144 5.45 -10.16 0.35
CA PHE A 144 5.28 -8.78 -0.12
C PHE A 144 4.12 -8.04 0.57
N ARG A 145 3.06 -8.79 0.92
CA ARG A 145 1.91 -8.29 1.68
C ARG A 145 2.32 -7.73 3.05
N ALA A 146 3.11 -8.47 3.83
CA ALA A 146 3.53 -8.04 5.17
C ALA A 146 4.37 -6.75 5.13
N MET A 147 5.26 -6.61 4.15
CA MET A 147 6.10 -5.40 4.00
C MET A 147 5.29 -4.18 3.57
N LEU A 148 4.40 -4.34 2.59
CA LEU A 148 3.50 -3.27 2.18
C LEU A 148 2.63 -2.78 3.35
N LEU A 149 2.06 -3.71 4.12
CA LEU A 149 1.25 -3.39 5.29
C LEU A 149 2.05 -2.70 6.39
N ALA A 150 3.27 -3.17 6.69
CA ALA A 150 4.15 -2.53 7.66
C ALA A 150 4.50 -1.09 7.26
N ARG A 151 4.69 -0.82 5.96
CA ARG A 151 4.94 0.53 5.44
C ARG A 151 3.74 1.45 5.63
N CYS A 152 2.54 1.00 5.22
CA CYS A 152 1.32 1.78 5.38
C CYS A 152 1.05 2.16 6.85
N LEU A 153 1.30 1.22 7.79
CA LEU A 153 1.13 1.49 9.22
C LEU A 153 2.12 2.52 9.75
N ASN A 154 3.38 2.45 9.34
CA ASN A 154 4.40 3.39 9.77
C ASN A 154 4.11 4.83 9.29
N GLU A 155 3.64 4.98 8.04
CA GLU A 155 3.27 6.29 7.52
C GLU A 155 2.00 6.85 8.16
N PHE A 156 1.02 5.99 8.47
CA PHE A 156 -0.15 6.40 9.26
C PHE A 156 0.24 6.88 10.66
N ASP A 157 1.12 6.15 11.34
CA ASP A 157 1.57 6.51 12.69
C ASP A 157 2.26 7.88 12.68
N LYS A 158 3.16 8.14 11.73
CA LYS A 158 3.82 9.45 11.56
C LYS A 158 2.82 10.60 11.34
N ALA A 159 1.75 10.35 10.59
CA ALA A 159 0.71 11.36 10.34
C ALA A 159 -0.18 11.61 11.57
N SER A 160 -0.28 10.64 12.49
CA SER A 160 -1.13 10.71 13.69
C SER A 160 -0.47 11.31 14.92
N THR A 161 0.87 11.38 14.96
CA THR A 161 1.65 12.02 16.04
C THR A 161 2.05 13.48 15.75
N GLY A 162 1.47 14.09 14.71
CA GLY A 162 1.65 15.50 14.37
C GLY A 162 0.54 16.41 14.90
#